data_AF-A0A1H2ETY1-F1
#
_entry.id   AF-A0A1H2ETY1-F1
#
_cell.length_a   1.000
_cell.length_b   1.000
_cell.length_c   1.000
_cell.angle_alpha   90.00
_cell.angle_beta   90.00
_cell.angle_gamma   90.00
#
_symmetry.space_group_name_H-M   'P 1'
#
loop_
_entity.id
_entity.type
_entity.pdbx_description
1 polymer ?
#
loop_
_entity_poly.entity_id
_entity_poly.type
_entity_poly.pdbx_seq_one_letter_code
_entity_poly.pdbx_strand_id
1 'polypeptide(L)'
;MKQSQKAGIVGGLMALSFFAYNLYVALGISRGVDFSKSLYPEVFIAIGIQIPLLAPALVLIFVKHFEKSAAWIFWSYPVVMGVGLLNTLLAKDPITAGLPMVLFVLPFCIIHAISVWGLKINLKSEEQDTCNTKIK
;
A
#
# COMPACT_ATOMS: atom_id res chain seq x y z
N MET A 1 11.18 -2.43 -17.25
CA MET A 1 10.17 -2.57 -16.17
C MET A 1 8.86 -1.95 -16.62
N LYS A 2 7.74 -2.64 -16.40
CA LYS A 2 6.41 -2.13 -16.76
C LYS A 2 5.97 -1.03 -15.79
N GLN A 3 5.09 -0.12 -16.23
CA GLN A 3 4.68 1.05 -15.44
C GLN A 3 4.01 0.67 -14.11
N SER A 4 3.22 -0.42 -14.09
CA SER A 4 2.66 -1.01 -12.87
C SER A 4 3.73 -1.37 -11.84
N GLN A 5 4.82 -2.02 -12.27
CA GLN A 5 5.91 -2.41 -11.37
C GLN A 5 6.66 -1.19 -10.81
N LYS A 6 6.86 -0.14 -11.62
CA LYS A 6 7.45 1.12 -11.13
C LYS A 6 6.58 1.75 -10.05
N ALA A 7 5.27 1.85 -10.28
CA ALA A 7 4.34 2.40 -9.31
C ALA A 7 4.27 1.56 -8.02
N GLY A 8 4.28 0.22 -8.15
CA GLY A 8 4.34 -0.69 -7.02
C GLY A 8 5.63 -0.56 -6.21
N ILE A 9 6.80 -0.45 -6.86
CA ILE A 9 8.09 -0.24 -6.19
C ILE A 9 8.10 1.11 -5.46
N VAL A 10 7.68 2.19 -6.13
CA VAL A 10 7.67 3.54 -5.53
C VAL A 10 6.72 3.60 -4.33
N GLY A 11 5.49 3.12 -4.48
CA GLY A 11 4.52 3.11 -3.38
C GLY A 11 4.91 2.15 -2.25
N GLY A 12 5.51 1.00 -2.58
CA GLY A 12 6.06 0.07 -1.59
C GLY A 12 7.22 0.69 -0.80
N LEU A 13 8.10 1.46 -1.46
CA LEU A 13 9.17 2.20 -0.78
C LEU A 13 8.59 3.23 0.19
N MET A 14 7.57 3.99 -0.24
CA MET A 14 6.86 4.96 0.62
C MET A 14 6.20 4.28 1.82
N ALA A 15 5.55 3.13 1.62
CA ALA A 15 4.95 2.34 2.70
C ALA A 15 6.00 1.83 3.69
N LEU A 16 7.17 1.39 3.21
CA LEU A 16 8.29 0.99 4.07
C LEU A 16 8.88 2.16 4.84
N SER A 17 9.01 3.33 4.21
CA SER A 17 9.45 4.55 4.90
C SER A 17 8.47 4.95 6.00
N PHE A 18 7.16 4.85 5.76
CA PHE A 18 6.14 5.07 6.78
C PHE A 18 6.29 4.09 7.94
N PHE A 19 6.53 2.81 7.67
CA PHE A 19 6.77 1.81 8.71
C PHE A 19 8.00 2.13 9.55
N ALA A 20 9.12 2.47 8.90
CA ALA A 20 10.35 2.87 9.59
C ALA A 20 10.14 4.11 10.47
N TYR A 21 9.35 5.08 10.00
CA TYR A 21 8.97 6.24 10.77
C TYR A 21 8.13 5.87 12.00
N ASN A 22 7.10 5.02 11.86
CA ASN A 22 6.29 4.56 12.98
C ASN A 22 7.14 3.80 14.02
N LEU A 23 8.07 2.96 13.56
CA LEU A 23 8.97 2.23 14.45
C LEU A 23 9.92 3.18 15.19
N TYR A 24 10.44 4.20 14.50
CA TYR A 24 11.27 5.24 15.12
C TYR A 24 10.51 6.01 16.20
N VAL A 25 9.25 6.40 15.93
CA VAL A 25 8.39 7.09 16.90
C VAL A 25 8.07 6.19 18.10
N ALA A 26 7.70 4.92 17.87
CA ALA A 26 7.43 3.97 18.93
C ALA A 26 8.67 3.74 19.84
N LEU A 27 9.86 3.59 19.25
CA LEU A 27 11.12 3.48 19.99
C LEU A 27 11.47 4.78 20.75
N GLY A 28 11.14 5.94 20.20
CA GLY A 28 11.33 7.24 20.86
C GLY A 28 10.46 7.39 22.11
N ILE A 29 9.19 6.99 22.03
CA ILE A 29 8.24 7.03 23.17
C ILE A 29 8.65 6.01 24.24
N SER A 30 9.10 4.83 23.84
CA SER A 30 9.49 3.76 24.77
C SER A 30 10.78 4.03 25.56
N ARG A 31 11.54 5.10 25.29
CA ARG A 31 12.68 5.49 26.13
C ARG A 31 12.27 6.04 27.50
N GLY A 32 10.99 6.37 27.71
CA GLY A 32 10.47 6.93 28.97
C GLY A 32 9.55 6.01 29.77
N VAL A 33 9.19 4.83 29.26
CA VAL A 33 8.16 3.94 29.84
C VAL A 33 8.60 2.48 29.69
N ASP A 34 8.17 1.58 30.59
CA ASP A 34 8.49 0.14 30.55
C ASP A 34 8.34 -0.45 29.13
N PHE A 35 9.48 -0.85 28.55
CA PHE A 35 9.65 -1.32 27.17
C PHE A 35 8.65 -2.43 26.79
N SER A 36 8.31 -3.32 27.72
CA SER A 36 7.41 -4.44 27.46
C SER A 36 5.92 -4.09 27.45
N LYS A 37 5.50 -3.01 28.12
CA LYS A 37 4.07 -2.66 28.24
C LYS A 37 3.57 -1.72 27.14
N SER A 38 4.41 -0.84 26.63
CA SER A 38 4.02 0.11 25.56
C SER A 38 4.40 -0.39 24.17
N LEU A 39 5.63 -0.88 24.00
CA LEU A 39 6.19 -1.09 22.65
C LEU A 39 5.63 -2.33 21.93
N TYR A 40 5.36 -3.43 22.62
CA TYR A 40 4.79 -4.64 22.00
C TYR A 40 3.44 -4.40 21.31
N PRO A 41 2.42 -3.81 21.99
CA PRO A 41 1.14 -3.55 21.33
C PRO A 41 1.28 -2.54 20.18
N GLU A 42 2.11 -1.51 20.32
CA GLU A 42 2.35 -0.51 19.27
C GLU A 42 2.99 -1.13 18.01
N VAL A 43 3.97 -2.02 18.18
CA VAL A 43 4.60 -2.74 17.05
C VAL A 43 3.62 -3.72 16.41
N PHE A 44 2.81 -4.44 17.19
CA PHE A 44 1.79 -5.34 16.65
C PHE A 44 0.76 -4.59 15.80
N ILE A 45 0.30 -3.44 16.28
CA ILE A 45 -0.62 -2.57 15.54
C ILE A 45 0.05 -2.03 14.27
N ALA A 46 1.29 -1.56 14.37
CA ALA A 46 2.05 -1.06 13.22
C ALA A 46 2.22 -2.13 12.13
N ILE A 47 2.54 -3.38 12.52
CA ILE A 47 2.61 -4.51 11.58
C ILE A 47 1.23 -4.81 10.97
N GLY A 48 0.17 -4.80 11.78
CA GLY A 48 -1.20 -5.02 11.32
C GLY A 48 -1.65 -4.00 10.27
N ILE A 49 -1.27 -2.73 10.44
CA ILE A 49 -1.53 -1.63 9.49
C ILE A 49 -0.61 -1.75 8.27
N GLN A 50 0.62 -2.24 8.43
CA GLN A 50 1.59 -2.34 7.34
C GLN A 50 1.18 -3.35 6.26
N ILE A 51 0.51 -4.44 6.64
CA ILE A 51 0.04 -5.47 5.72
C ILE A 51 -0.90 -4.90 4.63
N PRO A 52 -2.02 -4.22 4.96
CA PRO A 52 -2.90 -3.64 3.95
C PRO A 52 -2.24 -2.47 3.19
N LEU A 53 -1.27 -1.77 3.77
CA LEU A 53 -0.51 -0.72 3.09
C LEU A 53 0.44 -1.27 2.01
N LEU A 54 1.04 -2.44 2.22
CA LEU A 54 1.91 -3.12 1.26
C LEU A 54 1.15 -3.96 0.22
N ALA A 55 -0.10 -4.33 0.50
CA ALA A 55 -0.90 -5.17 -0.37
C ALA A 55 -0.97 -4.64 -1.83
N PRO A 56 -1.24 -3.33 -2.09
CA PRO A 56 -1.26 -2.81 -3.45
C PRO A 56 0.10 -2.89 -4.15
N ALA A 57 1.20 -2.63 -3.43
CA ALA A 57 2.54 -2.74 -3.98
C ALA A 57 2.84 -4.17 -4.47
N LEU A 58 2.51 -5.17 -3.64
CA LEU A 58 2.65 -6.58 -3.99
C LEU A 58 1.80 -6.94 -5.20
N VAL A 59 0.52 -6.56 -5.19
CA VAL A 59 -0.39 -6.82 -6.32
C VAL A 59 0.18 -6.21 -7.61
N LEU A 60 0.59 -4.94 -7.60
CA LEU A 60 1.14 -4.23 -8.76
C LEU A 60 2.43 -4.82 -9.31
N ILE A 61 3.27 -5.41 -8.43
CA ILE A 61 4.50 -6.12 -8.83
C ILE A 61 4.17 -7.45 -9.51
N PHE A 62 3.17 -8.17 -9.00
CA PHE A 62 2.73 -9.47 -9.53
C PHE A 62 1.90 -9.37 -10.81
N VAL A 63 1.14 -8.29 -11.03
CA VAL A 63 0.39 -8.15 -12.27
C VAL A 63 1.30 -7.64 -13.39
N LYS A 64 1.80 -8.60 -14.17
CA LYS A 64 2.77 -8.36 -15.25
C LYS A 64 2.12 -7.88 -16.54
N HIS A 65 0.80 -7.93 -16.72
CA HIS A 65 0.14 -7.63 -18.00
C HIS A 65 -0.99 -6.61 -17.79
N PHE A 66 -0.69 -5.34 -18.07
CA PHE A 66 -1.70 -4.28 -18.10
C PHE A 66 -1.39 -3.35 -19.26
N GLU A 67 -2.43 -2.99 -20.01
CA GLU A 67 -2.36 -2.01 -21.07
C GLU A 67 -2.08 -0.61 -20.52
N LYS A 68 -1.50 0.26 -21.35
CA LYS A 68 -1.19 1.66 -21.00
C LYS A 68 -2.42 2.45 -20.53
N SER A 69 -3.64 2.03 -20.91
CA SER A 69 -4.88 2.71 -20.53
C SER A 69 -5.12 2.72 -19.00
N ALA A 70 -4.71 1.66 -18.28
CA ALA A 70 -4.89 1.56 -16.82
C ALA A 70 -3.74 2.22 -16.01
N ALA A 71 -2.80 2.89 -16.68
CA ALA A 71 -1.64 3.51 -16.04
C ALA A 71 -1.98 4.48 -14.89
N TRP A 72 -3.10 5.19 -15.01
CA TRP A 72 -3.58 6.14 -14.02
C TRP A 72 -3.95 5.47 -12.69
N ILE A 73 -4.59 4.30 -12.78
CA ILE A 73 -5.00 3.52 -11.60
C ILE A 73 -3.76 3.06 -10.84
N PHE A 74 -2.67 2.68 -11.53
CA PHE A 74 -1.46 2.24 -10.82
C PHE A 74 -0.77 3.39 -10.09
N TRP A 75 -0.81 4.59 -10.66
CA TRP A 75 -0.19 5.78 -10.07
C TRP A 75 -0.98 6.39 -8.91
N SER A 76 -2.29 6.11 -8.80
CA SER A 76 -3.06 6.60 -7.66
C SER A 76 -2.55 6.05 -6.33
N TYR A 77 -2.01 4.81 -6.31
CA TYR A 77 -1.44 4.20 -5.10
C TYR A 77 -0.25 4.98 -4.53
N PRO A 78 0.87 5.19 -5.25
CA PRO A 78 2.00 5.95 -4.73
C PRO A 78 1.64 7.42 -4.48
N VAL A 79 0.69 8.01 -5.21
CA VAL A 79 0.22 9.38 -4.95
C VAL A 79 -0.51 9.47 -3.61
N VAL A 80 -1.48 8.61 -3.35
CA VAL A 80 -2.23 8.60 -2.07
C VAL A 80 -1.30 8.26 -0.90
N MET A 81 -0.40 7.29 -1.07
CA MET A 81 0.61 6.97 -0.07
C MET A 81 1.58 8.13 0.18
N GLY A 82 2.02 8.82 -0.88
CA GLY A 82 2.92 9.96 -0.78
C GLY A 82 2.28 11.15 -0.07
N VAL A 83 1.01 11.48 -0.40
CA VAL A 83 0.25 12.53 0.28
C VAL A 83 0.01 12.16 1.75
N GLY A 84 -0.34 10.89 2.03
CA GLY A 84 -0.50 10.39 3.40
C GLY A 84 0.79 10.49 4.22
N LEU A 85 1.92 10.11 3.63
CA LEU A 85 3.23 10.23 4.28
C LEU A 85 3.61 11.69 4.50
N LEU A 86 3.40 12.56 3.51
CA LEU A 86 3.67 13.98 3.61
C LEU A 86 2.85 14.63 4.73
N ASN A 87 1.56 14.28 4.85
CA ASN A 87 0.73 14.73 5.96
C ASN A 87 1.31 14.28 7.30
N THR A 88 1.76 13.03 7.40
CA THR A 88 2.39 12.51 8.63
C THR A 88 3.64 13.30 9.02
N LEU A 89 4.44 13.73 8.03
CA LEU A 89 5.68 14.47 8.26
C LEU A 89 5.46 15.96 8.59
N LEU A 90 4.40 16.57 8.05
CA LEU A 90 4.09 17.99 8.28
C LEU A 90 3.19 18.23 9.50
N ALA A 91 2.46 17.21 9.96
CA ALA A 91 1.55 17.34 11.09
C ALA A 91 2.29 17.61 12.39
N LYS A 92 1.80 18.59 13.17
CA LYS A 92 2.32 18.91 14.50
C LYS A 92 1.92 17.89 15.56
N ASP A 93 0.77 17.24 15.39
CA ASP A 93 0.20 16.33 16.37
C ASP A 93 0.11 14.89 15.81
N PRO A 94 0.42 13.87 16.62
CA PRO A 94 0.42 12.47 16.18
C PRO A 94 -0.97 11.97 15.77
N ILE A 95 -2.04 12.53 16.37
CA ILE A 95 -3.42 12.21 15.99
C ILE A 95 -3.72 12.74 14.59
N THR A 96 -3.38 14.00 14.31
CA THR A 96 -3.60 14.63 13.00
C THR A 96 -2.74 13.99 11.90
N ALA A 97 -1.58 13.44 12.29
CA ALA A 97 -0.71 12.67 11.41
C ALA A 97 -1.31 11.29 11.03
N GLY A 98 -1.73 10.51 12.03
CA GLY A 98 -2.18 9.12 11.86
C GLY A 98 -3.64 8.97 11.43
N LEU A 99 -4.52 9.89 11.83
CA LEU A 99 -5.96 9.78 11.56
C LEU A 99 -6.30 9.75 10.06
N PRO A 100 -5.71 10.60 9.19
CA PRO A 100 -5.97 10.53 7.76
C PRO A 100 -5.43 9.25 7.12
N MET A 101 -4.33 8.73 7.67
CA MET A 101 -3.72 7.47 7.27
C MET A 101 -4.68 6.29 7.49
N VAL A 102 -5.33 6.24 8.66
CA VAL A 102 -6.27 5.17 8.99
C VAL A 102 -7.63 5.36 8.30
N LEU A 103 -8.17 6.58 8.23
CA LEU A 103 -9.51 6.83 7.70
C LEU A 103 -9.60 6.90 6.18
N PHE A 104 -8.53 7.32 5.50
CA PHE A 104 -8.54 7.49 4.04
C PHE A 104 -7.54 6.59 3.35
N VAL A 105 -6.27 6.62 3.75
CA VAL A 105 -5.19 5.89 3.05
C VAL A 105 -5.38 4.37 3.16
N LEU A 106 -5.69 3.86 4.36
CA LEU A 106 -5.87 2.43 4.60
C LEU A 106 -7.06 1.82 3.85
N PRO A 107 -8.31 2.35 3.93
CA PRO A 107 -9.41 1.82 3.14
C PRO A 107 -9.18 1.98 1.64
N PHE A 108 -8.53 3.06 1.21
CA PHE A 108 -8.13 3.24 -0.19
C PHE A 108 -7.17 2.13 -0.64
N CYS A 109 -6.14 1.80 0.14
CA CYS A 109 -5.20 0.72 -0.18
C CYS A 109 -5.91 -0.65 -0.30
N ILE A 110 -6.87 -0.93 0.59
CA ILE A 110 -7.64 -2.19 0.53
C ILE A 110 -8.48 -2.24 -0.75
N ILE A 111 -9.25 -1.19 -1.03
CA ILE A 111 -10.09 -1.11 -2.24
C ILE A 111 -9.23 -1.21 -3.49
N HIS A 112 -8.12 -0.47 -3.54
CA HIS A 112 -7.20 -0.47 -4.67
C HIS A 112 -6.60 -1.85 -4.92
N ALA A 113 -6.13 -2.54 -3.88
CA ALA A 113 -5.63 -3.90 -4.00
C ALA A 113 -6.67 -4.86 -4.57
N ILE A 114 -7.92 -4.78 -4.09
CA ILE A 114 -9.04 -5.60 -4.59
C ILE A 114 -9.36 -5.26 -6.05
N SER A 115 -9.45 -3.98 -6.40
CA SER A 115 -9.75 -3.54 -7.77
C SER A 115 -8.68 -4.03 -8.76
N VAL A 116 -7.40 -3.87 -8.42
CA VAL A 116 -6.29 -4.32 -9.28
C VAL A 116 -6.24 -5.84 -9.37
N TRP A 117 -6.52 -6.54 -8.26
CA TRP A 117 -6.59 -7.99 -8.26
C TRP A 117 -7.77 -8.53 -9.08
N GLY A 118 -8.94 -7.89 -9.00
CA GLY A 118 -10.12 -8.22 -9.81
C GLY A 118 -9.87 -8.02 -11.31
N LEU A 119 -9.17 -6.94 -11.68
CA LEU A 119 -8.73 -6.72 -13.06
C LEU A 119 -7.81 -7.84 -13.57
N LYS A 120 -6.89 -8.32 -12.73
CA LYS A 120 -6.01 -9.45 -13.07
C LYS A 120 -6.80 -10.73 -13.38
N ILE A 121 -7.86 -11.01 -12.60
CA ILE A 121 -8.71 -12.20 -12.81
C ILE A 121 -9.47 -12.08 -14.14
N ASN A 122 -10.05 -10.91 -14.43
CA ASN A 122 -10.76 -10.68 -15.70
C ASN A 122 -9.85 -10.87 -16.92
N LEU A 123 -8.64 -10.31 -16.89
CA LEU A 123 -7.67 -10.49 -17.98
C LEU A 123 -7.28 -11.96 -18.20
N LYS A 124 -7.16 -12.74 -17.11
CA LYS A 124 -6.90 -14.18 -17.20
C LYS A 124 -8.08 -14.95 -17.82
N SER A 125 -9.31 -14.48 -17.60
CA SER A 125 -10.51 -15.05 -18.20
C SER A 125 -10.59 -14.77 -19.70
N GLU A 126 -10.34 -13.53 -20.14
CA GLU A 126 -10.34 -13.17 -21.57
C GLU A 126 -9.25 -13.92 -22.36
N GLU A 127 -8.06 -14.11 -21.79
CA GLU A 127 -6.99 -14.86 -22.45
C GLU A 127 -7.37 -16.34 -22.69
N GLN A 128 -8.14 -16.95 -21.79
CA GLN A 128 -8.63 -18.32 -21.97
C GLN A 128 -9.74 -18.42 -23.04
N ASP A 129 -10.67 -17.48 -23.09
CA ASP A 129 -11.75 -17.47 -24.09
C ASP A 129 -11.23 -17.25 -25.53
N THR A 130 -10.23 -16.38 -25.68
CA THR A 130 -9.62 -16.09 -26.98
C THR A 130 -8.84 -17.30 -27.52
N CYS A 131 -8.21 -18.08 -26.65
CA CYS A 131 -7.49 -19.31 -27.02
C CYS A 131 -8.46 -20.41 -27.48
N ASN A 132 -9.61 -20.56 -26.81
CA ASN A 132 -10.61 -21.58 -27.16
C ASN A 132 -11.31 -21.28 -28.50
N THR A 133 -11.47 -19.99 -28.82
CA THR A 133 -12.11 -19.55 -30.07
C THR A 133 -11.22 -19.74 -31.31
N LYS A 134 -9.89 -19.77 -31.16
CA LYS A 134 -8.96 -20.02 -32.29
C LYS A 134 -8.73 -21.49 -32.64
N ILE A 135 -9.31 -22.41 -31.87
CA ILE A 135 -9.15 -23.87 -32.06
C ILE A 135 -10.38 -24.49 -32.78
N LYS A 136 -11.39 -23.68 -33.10
CA LYS A 136 -12.50 -24.03 -34.01
C LYS A 136 -12.30 -23.41 -35.38
#